data_AF-A0A7J5A1D3-F1
#
_entry.id   AF-A0A7J5A1D3-F1
#
_cell.length_a   1.000
_cell.length_b   1.000
_cell.length_c   1.000
_cell.angle_alpha   90.00
_cell.angle_beta   90.00
_cell.angle_gamma   90.00
#
_symmetry.space_group_name_H-M   'P 1'
#
loop_
_entity.id
_entity.type
_entity.pdbx_description
1 polymer ?
#
loop_
_entity_poly.entity_id
_entity_poly.type
_entity_poly.pdbx_seq_one_letter_code
_entity_poly.pdbx_strand_id
1 'polypeptide(L)'
;MTLDREKPLLRVVLTDVNANVVQAWRAAFADTPEVEIHKGSILTRPADAWVSPTNSRGRMDGGVDAVVKRHLGAGIQLRVQRAIRDQFGAAMPVGSAVCVPSGATNPRFLISTPTMEQSAQDVSETLNVALACAAAFQAIHTQNEREPGSIASVALVGMGAATGRVPARVCANLMWTGYTLFNDYHFRDYDDLRRTIRTQLDDIDSRPEEERVRVTVPTVAGARRSRG
;
A
#
# COMPACT_ATOMS: atom_id res chain seq x y z
N MET A 1 -22.79 27.66 5.73
CA MET A 1 -21.58 27.50 4.91
C MET A 1 -20.94 26.16 5.25
N THR A 2 -21.41 25.09 4.61
CA THR A 2 -20.72 23.80 4.59
C THR A 2 -19.56 23.95 3.61
N LEU A 3 -18.34 23.91 4.10
CA LEU A 3 -17.17 23.78 3.25
C LEU A 3 -17.25 22.41 2.58
N ASP A 4 -17.66 22.38 1.32
CA ASP A 4 -17.30 21.31 0.39
C ASP A 4 -15.78 21.33 0.29
N ARG A 5 -15.11 20.66 1.23
CA ARG A 5 -13.73 20.24 1.01
C ARG A 5 -13.80 19.13 -0.02
N GLU A 6 -13.76 19.50 -1.30
CA GLU A 6 -13.31 18.59 -2.35
C GLU A 6 -12.08 17.86 -1.80
N LYS A 7 -12.16 16.52 -1.72
CA LYS A 7 -11.02 15.69 -1.31
C LYS A 7 -9.84 16.14 -2.16
N PRO A 8 -8.72 16.63 -1.60
CA PRO A 8 -7.54 16.88 -2.43
C PRO A 8 -7.17 15.55 -3.07
N LEU A 9 -7.19 15.51 -4.40
CA LEU A 9 -6.92 14.31 -5.18
C LEU A 9 -5.51 13.83 -4.82
N LEU A 10 -5.41 12.66 -4.19
CA LEU A 10 -4.13 12.02 -3.90
C LEU A 10 -3.50 11.62 -5.23
N ARG A 11 -2.36 12.20 -5.59
CA ARG A 11 -1.58 11.77 -6.76
C ARG A 11 -0.91 10.43 -6.47
N VAL A 12 -1.31 9.38 -7.18
CA VAL A 12 -0.77 8.02 -7.02
C VAL A 12 0.18 7.70 -8.17
N VAL A 13 1.41 7.29 -7.81
CA VAL A 13 2.44 6.89 -8.76
C VAL A 13 2.82 5.43 -8.52
N LEU A 14 2.62 4.58 -9.51
CA LEU A 14 3.15 3.22 -9.54
C LEU A 14 4.47 3.22 -10.32
N THR A 15 5.54 2.74 -9.68
CA THR A 15 6.87 2.72 -10.29
C THR A 15 7.60 1.43 -9.96
N ASP A 16 8.13 0.76 -10.97
CA ASP A 16 8.98 -0.42 -10.75
C ASP A 16 10.07 -0.54 -11.80
N VAL A 17 11.19 -1.14 -11.41
CA VAL A 17 12.28 -1.50 -12.34
C VAL A 17 11.92 -2.72 -13.17
N ASN A 18 11.04 -3.58 -12.66
CA ASN A 18 10.54 -4.77 -13.33
C ASN A 18 9.50 -4.41 -14.41
N ALA A 19 9.88 -4.60 -15.67
CA ALA A 19 9.02 -4.31 -16.81
C ALA A 19 7.73 -5.16 -16.83
N ASN A 20 7.76 -6.39 -16.30
CA ASN A 20 6.59 -7.27 -16.29
C ASN A 20 5.52 -6.72 -15.33
N VAL A 21 5.94 -6.22 -14.16
CA VAL A 21 5.04 -5.55 -13.20
C VAL A 21 4.44 -4.29 -13.82
N VAL A 22 5.28 -3.47 -14.47
CA VAL A 22 4.83 -2.23 -15.12
C VAL A 22 3.80 -2.52 -16.22
N GLN A 23 4.03 -3.54 -17.05
CA GLN A 23 3.06 -3.92 -18.08
C GLN A 23 1.77 -4.48 -17.49
N ALA A 24 1.86 -5.28 -16.43
CA ALA A 24 0.69 -5.79 -15.72
C ALA A 24 -0.16 -4.66 -15.10
N TRP A 25 0.47 -3.63 -14.53
CA TRP A 25 -0.25 -2.45 -14.04
C TRP A 25 -0.97 -1.71 -15.16
N ARG A 26 -0.36 -1.52 -16.33
CA ARG A 26 -1.03 -0.86 -17.45
C ARG A 26 -2.31 -1.57 -17.87
N ALA A 27 -2.34 -2.90 -17.78
CA ALA A 27 -3.55 -3.68 -18.02
C ALA A 27 -4.56 -3.54 -16.87
N ALA A 28 -4.11 -3.68 -15.62
CA ALA A 28 -5.00 -3.67 -14.45
C ALA A 28 -5.64 -2.29 -14.18
N PHE A 29 -4.89 -1.21 -14.42
CA PHE A 29 -5.29 0.19 -14.21
C PHE A 29 -5.68 0.90 -15.51
N ALA A 30 -5.98 0.18 -16.60
CA ALA A 30 -6.34 0.77 -17.90
C ALA A 30 -7.51 1.76 -17.81
N ASP A 31 -8.44 1.53 -16.88
CA ASP A 31 -9.64 2.32 -16.66
C ASP A 31 -9.47 3.34 -15.51
N THR A 32 -8.23 3.63 -15.10
CA THR A 32 -7.87 4.48 -13.96
C THR A 32 -6.80 5.49 -14.38
N PRO A 33 -7.13 6.44 -15.28
CA PRO A 33 -6.16 7.33 -15.93
C PRO A 33 -5.45 8.29 -14.97
N GLU A 34 -5.98 8.50 -13.76
CA GLU A 34 -5.37 9.32 -12.72
C GLU A 34 -4.16 8.66 -12.03
N VAL A 35 -3.99 7.33 -12.18
CA VAL A 35 -2.83 6.61 -11.65
C VAL A 35 -1.68 6.67 -12.65
N GLU A 36 -0.59 7.31 -12.23
CA GLU A 36 0.61 7.40 -13.06
C GLU A 36 1.44 6.13 -12.99
N ILE A 37 1.82 5.57 -14.14
CA ILE A 37 2.61 4.33 -14.20
C ILE A 37 3.95 4.58 -14.90
N HIS A 38 5.05 4.31 -14.19
CA HIS A 38 6.41 4.56 -14.64
C HIS A 38 7.29 3.32 -14.55
N LYS A 39 8.15 3.09 -15.55
CA LYS A 39 9.25 2.11 -15.43
C LYS A 39 10.48 2.83 -14.86
N GLY A 40 10.89 2.45 -13.65
CA GLY A 40 12.05 3.05 -12.99
C GLY A 40 12.08 2.79 -11.48
N SER A 41 13.18 3.23 -10.87
CA SER A 41 13.34 3.17 -9.41
C SER A 41 12.44 4.19 -8.72
N ILE A 42 11.86 3.79 -7.60
CA ILE A 42 11.10 4.69 -6.70
C ILE A 42 11.92 5.90 -6.27
N LEU A 43 13.25 5.77 -6.18
CA LEU A 43 14.15 6.87 -5.84
C LEU A 43 14.10 8.05 -6.81
N THR A 44 13.65 7.80 -8.05
CA THR A 44 13.57 8.83 -9.09
C THR A 44 12.21 9.51 -9.17
N ARG A 45 11.24 9.11 -8.33
CA ARG A 45 9.88 9.63 -8.35
C ARG A 45 9.66 10.62 -7.19
N PRO A 46 9.41 11.90 -7.46
CA PRO A 46 9.01 12.84 -6.43
C PRO A 46 7.60 12.50 -5.92
N ALA A 47 7.50 12.32 -4.61
CA ALA A 47 6.24 12.09 -3.89
C ALA A 47 6.40 12.46 -2.42
N ASP A 48 5.33 12.91 -1.76
CA ASP A 48 5.35 13.23 -0.33
C ASP A 48 5.61 11.99 0.52
N ALA A 49 5.10 10.84 0.09
CA ALA A 49 5.31 9.54 0.73
C ALA A 49 5.78 8.47 -0.26
N TRP A 50 6.65 7.58 0.22
CA TRP A 50 6.94 6.31 -0.45
C TRP A 50 6.34 5.15 0.35
N VAL A 51 5.86 4.13 -0.34
CA VAL A 51 5.41 2.87 0.28
C VAL A 51 6.49 1.80 0.15
N SER A 52 6.85 1.20 1.29
CA SER A 52 7.84 0.11 1.39
C SER A 52 7.13 -1.18 1.81
N PRO A 53 7.02 -2.19 0.93
CA PRO A 53 6.42 -3.49 1.24
C PRO A 53 7.38 -4.39 2.03
N THR A 54 7.42 -4.20 3.35
CA THR A 54 8.36 -4.89 4.25
C THR A 54 7.84 -6.27 4.69
N ASN A 55 8.53 -6.89 5.65
CA ASN A 55 7.97 -7.95 6.51
C ASN A 55 7.37 -7.37 7.81
N SER A 56 6.66 -8.18 8.59
CA SER A 56 6.02 -7.78 9.85
C SER A 56 6.98 -7.21 10.91
N ARG A 57 8.29 -7.46 10.82
CA ARG A 57 9.31 -6.89 11.73
C ARG A 57 9.95 -5.60 11.18
N GLY A 58 9.45 -5.08 10.06
CA GLY A 58 9.97 -3.86 9.43
C GLY A 58 11.44 -3.96 9.02
N ARG A 59 11.97 -5.17 8.75
CA ARG A 59 13.35 -5.32 8.28
C ARG A 59 13.45 -4.93 6.82
N MET A 60 14.43 -4.08 6.50
CA MET A 60 14.61 -3.48 5.18
C MET A 60 15.91 -3.98 4.54
N ASP A 61 16.06 -5.30 4.45
CA ASP A 61 17.34 -5.95 4.10
C ASP A 61 17.42 -6.44 2.65
N GLY A 62 16.31 -6.40 1.91
CA GLY A 62 16.27 -6.86 0.51
C GLY A 62 15.38 -6.02 -0.38
N GLY A 63 15.48 -6.26 -1.70
CA GLY A 63 14.63 -5.63 -2.71
C GLY A 63 14.60 -4.10 -2.64
N VAL A 64 13.41 -3.54 -2.83
CA VAL A 64 13.17 -2.10 -2.73
C VAL A 64 13.48 -1.55 -1.33
N ASP A 65 13.21 -2.32 -0.27
CA ASP A 65 13.42 -1.84 1.10
C ASP A 65 14.90 -1.55 1.37
N ALA A 66 15.81 -2.41 0.88
CA ALA A 66 17.25 -2.18 0.98
C ALA A 66 17.68 -0.92 0.22
N VAL A 67 17.09 -0.68 -0.96
CA VAL A 67 17.37 0.51 -1.78
C VAL A 67 16.90 1.78 -1.07
N VAL A 68 15.69 1.77 -0.50
CA VAL A 68 15.14 2.87 0.30
C VAL A 68 16.00 3.12 1.55
N LYS A 69 16.38 2.06 2.29
CA LYS A 69 17.26 2.17 3.46
C LYS A 69 18.62 2.76 3.11
N ARG A 70 19.21 2.35 1.98
CA ARG A 70 20.49 2.90 1.50
C ARG A 70 20.38 4.38 1.14
N HIS A 71 19.24 4.78 0.58
CA HIS A 71 19.00 6.17 0.18
C HIS A 71 18.71 7.09 1.37
N LEU A 72 17.84 6.67 2.29
CA LEU A 72 17.40 7.47 3.46
C LEU A 72 18.32 7.31 4.69
N GLY A 73 19.26 6.37 4.64
CA GLY A 73 20.15 6.03 5.75
C GLY A 73 19.54 5.01 6.72
N ALA A 74 20.40 4.29 7.43
CA ALA A 74 20.00 3.17 8.32
C ALA A 74 19.00 3.56 9.42
N GLY A 75 18.94 4.84 9.80
CA GLY A 75 17.99 5.36 10.79
C GLY A 75 16.52 5.17 10.38
N ILE A 76 16.21 5.05 9.08
CA ILE A 76 14.82 4.86 8.65
C ILE A 76 14.23 3.54 9.15
N GLN A 77 15.01 2.45 9.12
CA GLN A 77 14.59 1.16 9.63
C GLN A 77 14.31 1.23 11.15
N LEU A 78 15.15 1.95 11.90
CA LEU A 78 14.97 2.12 13.34
C LEU A 78 13.67 2.87 13.66
N ARG A 79 13.32 3.89 12.86
CA ARG A 79 12.04 4.62 13.00
C ARG A 79 10.86 3.73 12.69
N VAL A 80 10.91 2.96 11.60
CA VAL A 80 9.87 1.98 11.24
C VAL A 80 9.70 0.96 12.36
N GLN A 81 10.78 0.34 12.83
CA GLN A 81 10.74 -0.68 13.89
C GLN A 81 10.26 -0.12 15.23
N ARG A 82 10.59 1.14 15.55
CA ARG A 82 10.03 1.83 16.72
C ARG A 82 8.53 2.03 16.57
N ALA A 83 8.07 2.55 15.43
CA ALA A 83 6.64 2.73 15.18
C ALA A 83 5.88 1.40 15.22
N ILE A 84 6.47 0.32 14.70
CA ILE A 84 5.89 -1.04 14.80
C ILE A 84 5.78 -1.46 16.25
N ARG A 85 6.82 -1.25 17.08
CA ARG A 85 6.74 -1.59 18.50
C ARG A 85 5.67 -0.80 19.23
N ASP A 86 5.64 0.51 19.00
CA ASP A 86 4.74 1.42 19.70
C ASP A 86 3.27 1.14 19.35
N GLN A 87 2.98 0.67 18.13
CA GLN A 87 1.60 0.46 17.64
C GLN A 87 1.15 -1.01 17.64
N PHE A 88 2.07 -1.96 17.50
CA PHE A 88 1.77 -3.39 17.30
C PHE A 88 2.60 -4.32 18.19
N GLY A 89 3.38 -3.77 19.14
CA GLY A 89 4.18 -4.56 20.08
C GLY A 89 5.48 -5.09 19.49
N ALA A 90 5.45 -6.16 18.70
CA ALA A 90 6.68 -6.78 18.16
C ALA A 90 6.62 -7.11 16.66
N ALA A 91 5.41 -7.28 16.13
CA ALA A 91 5.18 -7.66 14.75
C ALA A 91 3.92 -6.97 14.23
N MET A 92 4.07 -6.22 13.13
CA MET A 92 2.97 -5.57 12.44
C MET A 92 2.21 -6.60 11.60
N PRO A 93 0.90 -6.82 11.82
CA PRO A 93 0.11 -7.75 11.02
C PRO A 93 0.05 -7.36 9.54
N VAL A 94 -0.05 -8.34 8.63
CA VAL A 94 -0.38 -8.07 7.23
C VAL A 94 -1.75 -7.37 7.15
N GLY A 95 -1.84 -6.31 6.35
CA GLY A 95 -3.00 -5.41 6.33
C GLY A 95 -2.99 -4.34 7.42
N SER A 96 -1.84 -4.08 8.05
CA SER A 96 -1.55 -2.87 8.82
C SER A 96 -0.43 -2.08 8.16
N ALA A 97 -0.27 -0.81 8.53
CA ALA A 97 0.86 -0.01 8.11
C ALA A 97 1.29 1.00 9.19
N VAL A 98 2.55 1.41 9.15
CA VAL A 98 3.07 2.55 9.92
C VAL A 98 3.54 3.64 8.96
N CYS A 99 3.18 4.89 9.25
CA CYS A 99 3.69 6.07 8.56
C CYS A 99 4.71 6.76 9.47
N VAL A 100 5.93 6.98 8.98
CA VAL A 100 7.01 7.63 9.74
C VAL A 100 7.65 8.77 8.93
N PRO A 101 8.13 9.84 9.58
CA PRO A 101 8.97 10.82 8.92
C PRO A 101 10.25 10.16 8.37
N SER A 102 10.58 10.43 7.11
CA SER A 102 11.77 9.87 6.45
C SER A 102 13.05 10.52 6.97
N GLY A 103 12.99 11.81 7.32
CA GLY A 103 14.14 12.68 7.58
C GLY A 103 14.74 13.32 6.32
N ALA A 104 14.11 13.13 5.15
CA ALA A 104 14.48 13.73 3.88
C ALA A 104 13.40 14.69 3.38
N THR A 105 13.73 15.53 2.39
CA THR A 105 12.76 16.38 1.70
C THR A 105 11.90 15.61 0.71
N ASN A 106 12.44 14.55 0.10
CA ASN A 106 11.74 13.68 -0.83
C ASN A 106 12.16 12.20 -0.61
N PRO A 107 11.26 11.31 -0.17
CA PRO A 107 9.90 11.62 0.31
C PRO A 107 9.98 12.25 1.71
N ARG A 108 8.94 12.96 2.15
CA ARG A 108 8.81 13.44 3.54
C ARG A 108 8.45 12.31 4.51
N PHE A 109 7.69 11.34 4.02
CA PHE A 109 7.19 10.20 4.78
C PHE A 109 7.59 8.87 4.14
N LEU A 110 7.81 7.86 4.98
CA LEU A 110 7.88 6.47 4.56
C LEU A 110 6.71 5.72 5.20
N ILE A 111 5.94 5.03 4.38
CA ILE A 111 4.86 4.14 4.82
C ILE A 111 5.38 2.71 4.69
N SER A 112 5.57 2.03 5.82
CA SER A 112 5.91 0.60 5.86
C SER A 112 4.63 -0.20 6.03
N THR A 113 4.43 -1.17 5.13
CA THR A 113 3.28 -2.08 5.14
C THR A 113 3.79 -3.50 4.87
N PRO A 114 3.44 -4.52 5.67
CA PRO A 114 4.02 -5.83 5.49
C PRO A 114 3.25 -6.63 4.44
N THR A 115 3.95 -7.18 3.44
CA THR A 115 3.39 -8.15 2.49
C THR A 115 3.61 -9.60 2.92
N MET A 116 4.39 -9.81 3.99
CA MET A 116 4.76 -11.12 4.52
C MET A 116 5.09 -11.01 6.01
N GLU A 117 4.96 -12.11 6.75
CA GLU A 117 5.33 -12.12 8.16
C GLU A 117 6.84 -12.24 8.34
N GLN A 118 7.44 -13.14 7.57
CA GLN A 118 8.87 -13.41 7.56
C GLN A 118 9.47 -13.08 6.20
N SER A 119 10.73 -12.64 6.18
CA SER A 119 11.43 -12.31 4.94
C SER A 119 11.51 -13.54 4.02
N ALA A 120 11.29 -13.33 2.72
CA ALA A 120 11.32 -14.37 1.69
C ALA A 120 10.25 -15.49 1.84
N GLN A 121 9.16 -15.21 2.55
CA GLN A 121 7.98 -16.07 2.55
C GLN A 121 7.29 -16.01 1.18
N ASP A 122 6.89 -17.18 0.67
CA ASP A 122 6.04 -17.30 -0.51
C ASP A 122 4.62 -16.84 -0.17
N VAL A 123 4.10 -15.89 -0.93
CA VAL A 123 2.78 -15.27 -0.71
C VAL A 123 1.96 -15.20 -2.00
N SER A 124 2.33 -16.00 -3.02
CA SER A 124 1.66 -16.02 -4.33
C SER A 124 0.18 -16.39 -4.26
N GLU A 125 -0.18 -17.26 -3.32
CA GLU A 125 -1.55 -17.76 -3.09
C GLU A 125 -2.21 -17.05 -1.90
N THR A 126 -2.01 -15.73 -1.77
CA THR A 126 -2.56 -14.96 -0.64
C THR A 126 -3.07 -13.58 -1.07
N LEU A 127 -3.93 -13.00 -0.22
CA LEU A 127 -4.42 -11.62 -0.35
C LEU A 127 -3.47 -10.56 0.22
N ASN A 128 -2.24 -10.94 0.59
CA ASN A 128 -1.34 -10.06 1.32
C ASN A 128 -1.04 -8.76 0.56
N VAL A 129 -0.95 -8.81 -0.77
CA VAL A 129 -0.72 -7.62 -1.61
C VAL A 129 -1.89 -6.66 -1.54
N ALA A 130 -3.13 -7.15 -1.62
CA ALA A 130 -4.33 -6.29 -1.53
C ALA A 130 -4.45 -5.67 -0.13
N LEU A 131 -4.24 -6.48 0.91
CA LEU A 131 -4.24 -6.03 2.31
C LEU A 131 -3.17 -4.96 2.54
N ALA A 132 -1.93 -5.19 2.09
CA ALA A 132 -0.83 -4.26 2.26
C ALA A 132 -1.05 -2.94 1.49
N CYS A 133 -1.59 -3.03 0.26
CA CYS A 133 -1.96 -1.88 -0.56
C CYS A 133 -3.00 -1.01 0.14
N ALA A 134 -4.13 -1.61 0.56
CA ALA A 134 -5.20 -0.91 1.26
C ALA A 134 -4.70 -0.29 2.58
N ALA A 135 -3.85 -1.01 3.33
CA ALA A 135 -3.28 -0.50 4.57
C ALA A 135 -2.37 0.71 4.37
N ALA A 136 -1.56 0.73 3.30
CA ALA A 136 -0.73 1.88 2.99
C ALA A 136 -1.57 3.13 2.72
N PHE A 137 -2.65 2.97 1.97
CA PHE A 137 -3.61 4.03 1.69
C PHE A 137 -4.38 4.49 2.95
N GLN A 138 -4.78 3.57 3.83
CA GLN A 138 -5.38 3.91 5.12
C GLN A 138 -4.41 4.70 6.02
N ALA A 139 -3.10 4.41 5.96
CA ALA A 139 -2.09 5.18 6.67
C ALA A 139 -2.02 6.63 6.17
N ILE A 140 -2.20 6.86 4.86
CA ILE A 140 -2.27 8.20 4.27
C ILE A 140 -3.49 8.96 4.81
N HIS A 141 -4.67 8.33 4.83
CA HIS A 141 -5.86 8.94 5.43
C HIS A 141 -5.60 9.33 6.88
N THR A 142 -5.09 8.41 7.70
CA THR A 142 -4.79 8.65 9.11
C THR A 142 -3.79 9.79 9.31
N GLN A 143 -2.77 9.87 8.46
CA GLN A 143 -1.77 10.94 8.50
C GLN A 143 -2.38 12.29 8.10
N ASN A 144 -3.20 12.32 7.05
CA ASN A 144 -3.88 13.54 6.60
C ASN A 144 -5.02 13.99 7.54
N GLU A 145 -5.58 13.11 8.36
CA GLU A 145 -6.49 13.50 9.44
C GLU A 145 -5.75 14.25 10.55
N ARG A 146 -4.51 13.84 10.85
CA ARG A 146 -3.65 14.47 11.87
C ARG A 146 -3.01 15.77 11.37
N GLU A 147 -2.52 15.76 10.14
CA GLU A 147 -1.88 16.90 9.48
C GLU A 147 -2.46 17.04 8.05
N PRO A 148 -3.56 17.79 7.89
CA PRO A 148 -4.24 17.94 6.61
C PRO A 148 -3.32 18.40 5.48
N GLY A 149 -3.30 17.63 4.39
CA GLY A 149 -2.48 17.92 3.21
C GLY A 149 -0.99 17.58 3.37
N SER A 150 -0.59 16.88 4.44
CA SER A 150 0.80 16.46 4.64
C SER A 150 1.28 15.44 3.61
N ILE A 151 0.37 14.61 3.08
CA ILE A 151 0.62 13.70 1.97
C ILE A 151 -0.40 13.98 0.86
N ALA A 152 0.03 14.66 -0.21
CA ALA A 152 -0.76 14.89 -1.41
C ALA A 152 -0.35 13.97 -2.58
N SER A 153 0.80 13.30 -2.45
CA SER A 153 1.32 12.37 -3.44
C SER A 153 2.01 11.16 -2.81
N VAL A 154 1.82 9.98 -3.40
CA VAL A 154 2.42 8.74 -2.95
C VAL A 154 2.99 7.94 -4.11
N ALA A 155 4.18 7.35 -3.90
CA ALA A 155 4.77 6.38 -4.82
C ALA A 155 4.76 4.96 -4.24
N LEU A 156 4.33 3.98 -5.02
CA LEU A 156 4.30 2.56 -4.68
C LEU A 156 5.08 1.75 -5.72
N VAL A 157 5.59 0.60 -5.28
CA VAL A 157 6.27 -0.40 -6.14
C VAL A 157 5.45 -1.67 -6.28
N GLY A 158 5.91 -2.64 -7.09
CA GLY A 158 5.37 -3.98 -7.17
C GLY A 158 5.47 -4.69 -5.82
N MET A 159 4.34 -4.84 -5.13
CA MET A 159 4.28 -5.46 -3.81
C MET A 159 4.22 -6.98 -3.95
N GLY A 160 5.11 -7.71 -3.25
CA GLY A 160 5.14 -9.18 -3.29
C GLY A 160 5.69 -9.81 -4.58
N ALA A 161 5.86 -9.05 -5.67
CA ALA A 161 6.26 -9.56 -6.99
C ALA A 161 7.72 -10.05 -7.10
N ALA A 162 8.56 -9.73 -6.11
CA ALA A 162 9.95 -10.17 -6.06
C ALA A 162 10.11 -11.35 -5.08
N THR A 163 10.43 -11.06 -3.82
CA THR A 163 10.69 -12.07 -2.79
C THR A 163 9.48 -12.90 -2.42
N GLY A 164 8.27 -12.37 -2.65
CA GLY A 164 7.00 -13.05 -2.36
C GLY A 164 6.47 -13.92 -3.49
N ARG A 165 7.18 -13.99 -4.62
CA ARG A 165 6.86 -14.82 -5.81
C ARG A 165 5.47 -14.60 -6.42
N VAL A 166 4.79 -13.51 -6.07
CA VAL A 166 3.50 -13.16 -6.64
C VAL A 166 3.68 -12.88 -8.15
N PRO A 167 2.96 -13.58 -9.04
CA PRO A 167 3.02 -13.29 -10.46
C PRO A 167 2.67 -11.81 -10.74
N ALA A 168 3.34 -11.18 -11.71
CA ALA A 168 3.19 -9.75 -11.99
C ALA A 168 1.72 -9.34 -12.23
N ARG A 169 0.95 -10.19 -12.93
CA ARG A 169 -0.49 -9.98 -13.18
C ARG A 169 -1.31 -10.01 -11.89
N VAL A 170 -1.09 -11.03 -11.04
CA VAL A 170 -1.75 -11.17 -9.74
C VAL A 170 -1.41 -9.99 -8.83
N CYS A 171 -0.13 -9.59 -8.79
CA CYS A 171 0.32 -8.40 -8.05
C CYS A 171 -0.43 -7.14 -8.52
N ALA A 172 -0.54 -6.91 -9.84
CA ALA A 172 -1.22 -5.75 -10.38
C ALA A 172 -2.73 -5.74 -10.04
N ASN A 173 -3.39 -6.89 -10.17
CA ASN A 173 -4.81 -7.04 -9.83
C ASN A 173 -5.07 -6.81 -8.34
N LEU A 174 -4.27 -7.40 -7.45
CA LEU A 174 -4.40 -7.20 -5.99
C LEU A 174 -4.11 -5.75 -5.57
N MET A 175 -3.14 -5.09 -6.22
CA MET A 175 -2.88 -3.67 -6.00
C MET A 175 -4.06 -2.80 -6.44
N TRP A 176 -4.68 -3.12 -7.59
CA TRP A 176 -5.88 -2.43 -8.07
C TRP A 176 -7.07 -2.63 -7.12
N THR A 177 -7.25 -3.84 -6.58
CA THR A 177 -8.26 -4.11 -5.54
C THR A 177 -8.02 -3.25 -4.29
N GLY A 178 -6.77 -3.14 -3.81
CA GLY A 178 -6.43 -2.27 -2.68
C GLY A 178 -6.64 -0.78 -2.96
N TYR A 179 -6.33 -0.32 -4.18
CA TYR A 179 -6.54 1.06 -4.61
C TYR A 179 -8.02 1.43 -4.68
N THR A 180 -8.85 0.60 -5.31
CA THR A 180 -10.29 0.86 -5.43
C THR A 180 -10.99 0.91 -4.08
N LEU A 181 -10.59 0.03 -3.15
CA LEU A 181 -11.04 0.08 -1.77
C LEU A 181 -10.72 1.41 -1.08
N PHE A 182 -9.51 1.93 -1.27
CA PHE A 182 -9.13 3.24 -0.75
C PHE A 182 -9.97 4.37 -1.34
N ASN A 183 -10.17 4.35 -2.66
CA ASN A 183 -10.91 5.41 -3.33
C ASN A 183 -12.36 5.46 -2.86
N ASP A 184 -12.96 4.30 -2.66
CA ASP A 184 -14.39 4.17 -2.37
C ASP A 184 -14.70 4.25 -0.86
N TYR A 185 -13.74 3.93 0.02
CA TYR A 185 -14.00 3.74 1.46
C TYR A 185 -12.90 4.28 2.39
N HIS A 186 -13.34 4.64 3.61
CA HIS A 186 -12.48 4.89 4.76
C HIS A 186 -12.78 3.87 5.87
N PHE A 187 -11.74 3.26 6.43
CA PHE A 187 -11.85 2.28 7.52
C PHE A 187 -11.61 2.94 8.88
N ARG A 188 -12.21 2.41 9.95
CA ARG A 188 -11.98 2.93 11.31
C ARG A 188 -10.58 2.63 11.81
N ASP A 189 -10.11 1.42 11.53
CA ASP A 189 -8.82 0.91 11.93
C ASP A 189 -8.41 -0.23 10.97
N TYR A 190 -7.21 -0.78 11.20
CA TYR A 190 -6.69 -1.87 10.37
C TYR A 190 -7.39 -3.22 10.62
N ASP A 191 -8.06 -3.42 11.75
CA ASP A 191 -8.85 -4.64 12.00
C ASP A 191 -10.13 -4.65 11.15
N ASP A 192 -10.80 -3.49 11.05
CA ASP A 192 -11.97 -3.28 10.20
C ASP A 192 -11.62 -3.47 8.72
N LEU A 193 -10.46 -2.95 8.29
CA LEU A 193 -9.90 -3.16 6.96
C LEU A 193 -9.65 -4.64 6.68
N ARG A 194 -8.93 -5.34 7.56
CA ARG A 194 -8.63 -6.77 7.42
C ARG A 194 -9.89 -7.61 7.33
N ARG A 195 -10.85 -7.36 8.24
CA ARG A 195 -12.13 -8.08 8.27
C ARG A 195 -12.86 -7.90 6.94
N THR A 196 -12.96 -6.65 6.46
CA THR A 196 -13.68 -6.33 5.23
C THR A 196 -13.08 -7.00 4.01
N ILE A 197 -11.74 -6.97 3.89
CA ILE A 197 -11.05 -7.57 2.75
C ILE A 197 -11.18 -9.09 2.79
N ARG A 198 -11.00 -9.73 3.94
CA ARG A 198 -11.16 -11.19 4.09
C ARG A 198 -12.58 -11.62 3.74
N THR A 199 -13.60 -11.08 4.40
CA THR A 199 -15.01 -11.47 4.19
C THR A 199 -15.48 -11.39 2.73
N GLN A 200 -14.91 -10.48 1.93
CA GLN A 200 -15.32 -10.31 0.53
C GLN A 200 -14.43 -11.04 -0.47
N LEU A 201 -13.23 -11.42 -0.04
CA LEU A 201 -12.26 -12.13 -0.86
C LEU A 201 -12.01 -13.55 -0.34
N ASP A 202 -12.80 -14.05 0.60
CA ASP A 202 -12.72 -15.41 1.16
C ASP A 202 -12.88 -16.48 0.05
N ASP A 203 -13.42 -16.11 -1.13
CA ASP A 203 -13.52 -16.97 -2.31
C ASP A 203 -12.47 -16.71 -3.41
N ILE A 204 -11.50 -15.80 -3.24
CA ILE A 204 -10.53 -15.49 -4.31
C ILE A 204 -9.66 -16.70 -4.69
N ASP A 205 -9.32 -17.56 -3.73
CA ASP A 205 -8.52 -18.75 -3.98
C ASP A 205 -9.21 -19.75 -4.93
N SER A 206 -10.52 -19.60 -5.15
CA SER A 206 -11.31 -20.41 -6.09
C SER A 206 -11.55 -19.75 -7.46
N ARG A 207 -11.06 -18.52 -7.68
CA ARG A 207 -11.32 -17.73 -8.89
C ARG A 207 -10.17 -17.81 -9.88
N PRO A 208 -10.44 -17.70 -11.20
CA PRO A 208 -9.39 -17.68 -12.20
C PRO A 208 -8.43 -16.51 -11.94
N GLU A 209 -7.11 -16.73 -12.05
CA GLU A 209 -6.06 -15.69 -11.93
C GLU A 209 -6.28 -14.48 -12.86
N GLU A 210 -7.18 -14.62 -13.83
CA GLU A 210 -7.43 -13.70 -14.91
C GLU A 210 -8.36 -12.53 -14.55
N GLU A 211 -9.15 -12.65 -13.48
CA GLU A 211 -10.25 -11.73 -13.18
C GLU A 211 -9.87 -10.68 -12.12
N ARG A 212 -10.14 -9.39 -12.43
CA ARG A 212 -10.02 -8.29 -11.47
C ARG A 212 -11.19 -8.36 -10.49
N VAL A 213 -10.91 -8.42 -9.18
CA VAL A 213 -11.98 -8.43 -8.17
C VAL A 213 -12.13 -7.04 -7.55
N ARG A 214 -13.31 -6.44 -7.73
CA ARG A 214 -13.71 -5.22 -7.02
C ARG A 214 -14.40 -5.61 -5.73
N VAL A 215 -13.87 -5.14 -4.61
CA VAL A 215 -14.41 -5.37 -3.27
C VAL A 215 -15.49 -4.30 -2.99
N THR A 216 -16.73 -4.73 -2.77
CA THR A 216 -17.89 -3.90 -2.41
C THR A 216 -18.20 -3.97 -0.91
N VAL A 217 -17.87 -2.93 -0.14
CA VAL A 217 -18.10 -2.92 1.32
C VAL A 217 -19.60 -2.96 1.67
N PRO A 218 -20.06 -3.89 2.54
CA PRO A 218 -21.45 -3.96 2.97
C PRO A 218 -21.88 -2.69 3.72
N THR A 219 -23.15 -2.32 3.60
CA THR A 219 -23.73 -1.07 4.08
C THR A 219 -23.80 -0.91 5.61
N VAL A 220 -23.24 -1.83 6.43
CA VAL A 220 -23.45 -1.82 7.89
C VAL A 220 -22.14 -1.75 8.69
N ALA A 221 -22.09 -0.69 9.51
CA ALA A 221 -21.30 -0.44 10.72
C ALA A 221 -19.75 -0.38 10.62
N GLY A 222 -19.24 0.66 9.96
CA GLY A 222 -17.87 1.14 10.23
C GLY A 222 -17.25 1.96 9.11
N ALA A 223 -17.47 1.55 7.86
CA ALA A 223 -16.89 2.22 6.70
C ALA A 223 -17.75 3.42 6.27
N ARG A 224 -17.13 4.59 6.11
CA ARG A 224 -17.76 5.73 5.45
C ARG A 224 -17.37 5.70 3.98
N ARG A 225 -18.38 5.68 3.10
CA ARG A 225 -18.15 5.85 1.66
C ARG A 225 -17.60 7.25 1.41
N SER A 226 -16.56 7.38 0.61
CA SER A 226 -16.14 8.68 0.10
C SER A 226 -17.31 9.28 -0.68
N ARG A 227 -17.81 10.44 -0.27
CA ARG A 227 -18.75 11.19 -1.10
C ARG A 227 -17.92 11.79 -2.24
N GLY A 228 -18.27 11.41 -3.47
CA GLY A 228 -17.76 12.04 -4.68
C GLY A 228 -18.33 13.44 -4.85
#